data_AF-A0A820I0U3-F1
#
_entry.id   AF-A0A820I0U3-F1
#
_cell.length_a   1.000
_cell.length_b   1.000
_cell.length_c   1.000
_cell.angle_alpha   90.00
_cell.angle_beta   90.00
_cell.angle_gamma   90.00
#
_symmetry.space_group_name_H-M   'P 1'
#
loop_
_entity.id
_entity.type
_entity.pdbx_description
1 polymer ?
#
loop_
_entity_poly.entity_id
_entity_poly.type
_entity_poly.pdbx_seq_one_letter_code
_entity_poly.pdbx_strand_id
1 'polypeptide(L)'
;FGIYNVGHRHPKVVKAVTDQLQRQALHSQELLDPLRGYLAKILAELLPGNLKYAFFTNSGTESVEGALKMAMLATGRRTIIAAIGAFHGKSLGSLGATSKAVFRKPFLSSLHNMRHIPFNDLHAL
;
A
#
# COMPACT_ATOMS: atom_id res chain seq x y z
N PHE A 1 -6.32 12.19 7.98
CA PHE A 1 -6.57 10.73 7.94
C PHE A 1 -7.97 10.51 7.38
N GLY A 2 -8.11 9.82 6.24
CA GLY A 2 -9.35 9.78 5.44
C GLY A 2 -9.92 8.38 5.24
N ILE A 3 -10.22 7.67 6.33
CA ILE A 3 -10.72 6.28 6.28
C ILE A 3 -12.24 6.25 6.02
N TYR A 4 -12.99 7.14 6.67
CA TYR A 4 -14.45 7.11 6.70
C TYR A 4 -15.10 7.82 5.50
N ASN A 5 -14.67 7.52 4.27
CA ASN A 5 -15.23 8.15 3.05
C ASN A 5 -16.73 7.90 2.87
N VAL A 6 -17.23 6.76 3.37
CA VAL A 6 -18.66 6.40 3.36
C VAL A 6 -19.34 6.62 4.72
N GLY A 7 -18.72 7.38 5.62
CA GLY A 7 -19.22 7.64 6.97
C GLY A 7 -19.00 6.50 7.96
N HIS A 8 -19.42 6.74 9.21
CA HIS A 8 -19.30 5.78 10.29
C HIS A 8 -20.40 4.72 10.21
N ARG A 9 -20.03 3.44 10.26
CA ARG A 9 -20.96 2.29 10.30
C ARG A 9 -21.95 2.28 9.12
N HIS A 10 -21.49 2.59 7.90
CA HIS A 10 -22.34 2.58 6.71
C HIS A 10 -23.12 1.25 6.60
N PRO A 11 -24.47 1.26 6.52
CA PRO A 11 -25.29 0.07 6.75
C PRO A 11 -25.00 -1.08 5.76
N LYS A 12 -24.70 -0.75 4.50
CA LYS A 12 -24.30 -1.76 3.49
C LYS A 12 -22.97 -2.45 3.84
N VAL A 13 -22.02 -1.71 4.40
CA VAL A 13 -20.70 -2.25 4.77
C VAL A 13 -20.83 -3.15 5.99
N VAL A 14 -21.56 -2.69 7.02
CA VAL A 14 -21.84 -3.48 8.23
C VAL A 14 -22.51 -4.79 7.86
N LYS A 15 -23.57 -4.74 7.04
CA LYS A 15 -24.28 -5.95 6.60
C LYS A 15 -23.35 -6.94 5.89
N ALA A 16 -22.57 -6.48 4.91
CA ALA A 16 -21.68 -7.36 4.14
C ALA A 16 -20.62 -8.04 5.02
N VAL A 17 -20.04 -7.30 5.98
CA VAL A 17 -19.07 -7.85 6.94
C VAL A 17 -19.74 -8.87 7.86
N THR A 18 -20.92 -8.57 8.41
CA THR A 18 -21.65 -9.49 9.29
C THR A 18 -22.08 -10.76 8.55
N ASP A 19 -22.58 -10.65 7.32
CA ASP A 19 -22.98 -11.80 6.51
C ASP A 19 -21.79 -12.73 6.23
N GLN A 20 -20.61 -12.18 5.90
CA GLN A 20 -19.42 -12.98 5.66
C GLN A 20 -18.86 -13.60 6.94
N LEU A 21 -18.95 -12.90 8.08
CA LEU A 21 -18.56 -13.40 9.40
C LEU A 21 -19.35 -14.66 9.78
N GLN A 22 -20.65 -14.73 9.44
CA GLN A 22 -21.48 -15.92 9.68
C GLN A 22 -21.14 -17.11 8.75
N ARG A 23 -20.27 -16.92 7.76
CA ARG A 23 -19.80 -17.96 6.84
C ARG A 23 -18.36 -18.37 7.16
N GLN A 24 -17.43 -17.45 6.94
CA GLN A 24 -16.00 -17.62 7.19
C GLN A 24 -15.32 -16.26 7.27
N ALA A 25 -14.82 -15.93 8.46
CA ALA A 25 -14.17 -14.63 8.73
C ALA A 25 -12.78 -14.51 8.10
N LEU A 26 -12.00 -15.59 8.12
CA LEU A 26 -10.63 -15.66 7.61
C LEU A 26 -10.44 -16.90 6.74
N HIS A 27 -9.75 -16.73 5.62
CA HIS A 27 -9.44 -17.80 4.68
C HIS A 27 -8.33 -18.71 5.22
N SER A 28 -8.27 -19.95 4.73
CA SER A 28 -7.25 -20.94 5.14
C SER A 28 -5.86 -20.68 4.57
N GLN A 29 -5.74 -19.77 3.60
CA GLN A 29 -4.55 -19.51 2.79
C GLN A 29 -4.17 -20.65 1.81
N GLU A 30 -4.83 -21.80 1.90
CA GLU A 30 -4.60 -22.96 1.03
C GLU A 30 -5.66 -23.07 -0.09
N LEU A 31 -6.94 -23.00 0.30
CA LEU A 31 -8.04 -23.03 -0.67
C LEU A 31 -8.22 -21.66 -1.31
N LEU A 32 -8.67 -21.66 -2.56
CA LEU A 32 -8.98 -20.43 -3.28
C LEU A 32 -10.10 -19.67 -2.57
N ASP A 33 -9.79 -18.47 -2.08
CA ASP A 33 -10.77 -17.53 -1.54
C ASP A 33 -11.46 -16.77 -2.68
N PRO A 34 -12.76 -17.03 -2.95
CA PRO A 34 -13.45 -16.42 -4.08
C PRO A 34 -13.58 -14.90 -3.94
N LEU A 35 -13.72 -14.36 -2.71
CA LEU A 35 -13.90 -12.93 -2.50
C LEU A 35 -12.64 -12.13 -2.86
N ARG A 36 -11.47 -12.71 -2.60
CA ARG A 36 -10.18 -12.17 -3.07
C ARG A 36 -10.16 -12.06 -4.60
N GLY A 37 -10.62 -13.10 -5.30
CA GLY A 37 -10.71 -13.13 -6.76
C GLY A 37 -11.67 -12.07 -7.33
N TYR A 38 -12.87 -11.98 -6.76
CA TYR A 38 -13.86 -10.97 -7.17
C TYR A 38 -13.35 -9.55 -6.96
N LEU A 39 -12.76 -9.25 -5.80
CA LEU A 39 -12.22 -7.92 -5.53
C LEU A 39 -11.07 -7.58 -6.49
N ALA A 40 -10.17 -8.52 -6.77
CA ALA A 40 -9.08 -8.31 -7.72
C ALA A 40 -9.60 -8.00 -9.13
N LYS A 41 -10.65 -8.71 -9.58
CA LYS A 41 -11.30 -8.49 -10.87
C LYS A 41 -11.95 -7.10 -10.95
N ILE A 42 -12.71 -6.70 -9.92
CA ILE A 42 -13.35 -5.37 -9.86
C ILE A 42 -12.29 -4.27 -9.87
N LEU A 43 -11.19 -4.43 -9.12
CA LEU A 43 -10.10 -3.44 -9.12
C LEU A 43 -9.45 -3.32 -10.51
N ALA A 44 -9.19 -4.43 -11.20
CA ALA A 44 -8.63 -4.40 -12.55
C ALA A 44 -9.55 -3.72 -13.58
N GLU A 45 -10.87 -3.71 -13.36
CA GLU A 45 -11.83 -3.03 -14.21
C GLU A 45 -11.94 -1.53 -13.92
N LEU A 46 -11.71 -1.11 -12.68
CA LEU A 46 -11.84 0.28 -12.24
C LEU A 46 -10.54 1.08 -12.34
N LEU A 47 -9.38 0.43 -12.25
CA LEU A 47 -8.08 1.10 -12.21
C LEU A 47 -7.60 1.50 -13.61
N PRO A 48 -6.86 2.63 -13.73
CA PRO A 48 -6.43 3.13 -15.02
C PRO A 48 -5.33 2.26 -15.67
N GLY A 49 -5.17 2.44 -16.97
CA GLY A 49 -4.10 1.81 -17.74
C GLY A 49 -4.31 0.31 -17.91
N ASN A 50 -3.26 -0.47 -17.69
CA ASN A 50 -3.24 -1.93 -17.88
C ASN A 50 -3.03 -2.70 -16.57
N LEU A 51 -3.41 -2.11 -15.43
CA LEU A 51 -3.28 -2.74 -14.12
C LEU A 51 -4.26 -3.93 -13.99
N LYS A 52 -3.72 -5.14 -13.90
CA LYS A 52 -4.50 -6.41 -13.92
C LYS A 52 -4.33 -7.29 -12.68
N TYR A 53 -3.40 -6.95 -11.79
CA TYR A 53 -3.02 -7.77 -10.64
C TYR A 53 -3.13 -6.98 -9.35
N ALA A 54 -3.57 -7.66 -8.28
CA ALA A 54 -3.70 -7.08 -6.95
C ALA A 54 -3.00 -7.95 -5.91
N PHE A 55 -2.26 -7.30 -5.01
CA PHE A 55 -1.71 -7.91 -3.80
C PHE A 55 -2.38 -7.24 -2.60
N PHE A 56 -3.15 -8.01 -1.83
CA PHE A 56 -3.94 -7.49 -0.71
C PHE A 56 -3.14 -7.49 0.59
N THR A 57 -3.21 -6.36 1.30
CA THR A 57 -2.55 -6.14 2.60
C THR A 57 -3.53 -5.51 3.58
N ASN A 58 -3.10 -5.30 4.82
CA ASN A 58 -3.94 -4.84 5.92
C ASN A 58 -3.82 -3.34 6.20
N SER A 59 -2.90 -2.64 5.51
CA SER A 59 -2.66 -1.22 5.75
C SER A 59 -1.99 -0.52 4.57
N GLY A 60 -2.01 0.81 4.58
CA GLY A 60 -1.28 1.61 3.59
C GLY A 60 0.23 1.40 3.63
N THR A 61 0.82 1.20 4.82
CA THR A 61 2.27 0.99 4.97
C THR A 61 2.69 -0.35 4.37
N GLU A 62 1.92 -1.42 4.56
CA GLU A 62 2.17 -2.72 3.94
C GLU A 62 1.97 -2.70 2.42
N SER A 63 0.96 -1.95 1.95
CA SER A 63 0.74 -1.74 0.50
C SER A 63 1.98 -1.10 -0.16
N VAL A 64 2.56 -0.09 0.49
CA VAL A 64 3.80 0.54 0.02
C VAL A 64 4.98 -0.44 0.08
N GLU A 65 5.14 -1.22 1.14
CA GLU A 65 6.22 -2.22 1.18
C GLU A 65 6.10 -3.28 0.09
N GLY A 66 4.88 -3.75 -0.20
CA GLY A 66 4.61 -4.62 -1.33
C GLY A 66 5.05 -3.98 -2.65
N ALA A 67 4.71 -2.71 -2.88
CA ALA A 67 5.10 -1.96 -4.07
C ALA A 67 6.63 -1.82 -4.19
N LEU A 68 7.32 -1.47 -3.08
CA LEU A 68 8.79 -1.36 -3.05
C LEU A 68 9.46 -2.69 -3.41
N LYS A 69 8.99 -3.80 -2.82
CA LYS A 69 9.51 -5.15 -3.11
C LYS A 69 9.28 -5.52 -4.58
N MET A 70 8.08 -5.28 -5.11
CA MET A 70 7.76 -5.55 -6.52
C MET A 70 8.64 -4.73 -7.48
N ALA A 71 8.87 -3.44 -7.19
CA ALA A 71 9.75 -2.60 -8.00
C ALA A 71 11.20 -3.10 -8.00
N MET A 72 11.73 -3.49 -6.83
CA MET A 72 13.08 -4.03 -6.72
C MET A 72 13.23 -5.38 -7.44
N LEU A 73 12.24 -6.28 -7.30
CA LEU A 73 12.24 -7.58 -7.97
C LEU A 73 12.15 -7.44 -9.49
N ALA A 74 11.25 -6.58 -9.99
CA ALA A 74 11.04 -6.40 -11.42
C ALA A 74 12.22 -5.72 -12.13
N THR A 75 12.92 -4.81 -11.44
CA THR A 75 13.99 -4.00 -12.06
C THR A 75 15.41 -4.48 -11.72
N GLY A 76 15.58 -5.27 -10.67
CA GLY A 76 16.89 -5.61 -10.09
C GLY A 76 17.60 -4.42 -9.40
N ARG A 77 16.98 -3.24 -9.36
CA ARG A 77 17.55 -2.01 -8.77
C ARG A 77 17.10 -1.86 -7.33
N ARG A 78 17.98 -1.33 -6.48
CA ARG A 78 17.72 -1.15 -5.04
C ARG A 78 17.41 0.28 -4.63
N THR A 79 17.86 1.27 -5.41
CA THR A 79 17.64 2.68 -5.10
C THR A 79 16.22 3.11 -5.42
N ILE A 80 15.57 3.76 -4.46
CA ILE A 80 14.24 4.34 -4.58
C ILE A 80 14.37 5.86 -4.41
N ILE A 81 13.72 6.61 -5.32
CA ILE A 81 13.63 8.07 -5.26
C ILE A 81 12.23 8.42 -4.76
N ALA A 82 12.14 9.26 -3.74
CA ALA A 82 10.89 9.79 -3.18
C ALA A 82 10.93 11.33 -3.13
N ALA A 83 9.76 11.96 -3.08
CA ALA A 83 9.69 13.42 -3.01
C ALA A 83 9.85 13.95 -1.58
N ILE A 84 10.50 15.11 -1.44
CA ILE A 84 10.43 15.92 -0.22
C ILE A 84 8.98 16.36 -0.02
N GLY A 85 8.45 16.15 1.19
CA GLY A 85 7.05 16.34 1.56
C GLY A 85 6.24 15.04 1.61
N ALA A 86 6.76 13.93 1.07
CA ALA A 86 6.02 12.68 0.96
C ALA A 86 5.74 12.00 2.31
N PHE A 87 4.59 11.31 2.38
CA PHE A 87 4.21 10.41 3.47
C PHE A 87 3.74 9.08 2.88
N HIS A 88 4.49 8.01 3.14
CA HIS A 88 4.25 6.67 2.59
C HIS A 88 4.03 5.60 3.66
N GLY A 89 4.13 5.95 4.93
CA GLY A 89 4.00 5.00 6.03
C GLY A 89 5.14 5.12 7.03
N LYS A 90 5.14 4.19 7.99
CA LYS A 90 6.06 4.18 9.14
C LYS A 90 6.68 2.81 9.44
N SER A 91 6.32 1.77 8.70
CA SER A 91 7.13 0.55 8.66
C SER A 91 8.48 0.87 8.00
N LEU A 92 9.57 0.20 8.35
CA LEU A 92 10.92 0.66 7.99
C LEU A 92 11.13 0.89 6.48
N GLY A 93 10.57 0.03 5.61
CA GLY A 93 10.69 0.22 4.16
C GLY A 93 9.99 1.48 3.68
N SER A 94 8.71 1.63 4.03
CA SER A 94 7.88 2.79 3.66
C SER A 94 8.31 4.09 4.35
N LEU A 95 8.85 4.01 5.57
CA LEU A 95 9.45 5.12 6.30
C LEU A 95 10.66 5.66 5.55
N GLY A 96 11.40 4.76 4.89
CA GLY A 96 12.46 5.10 3.96
C GLY A 96 11.99 6.03 2.83
N ALA A 97 10.74 5.90 2.37
CA ALA A 97 10.16 6.79 1.35
C ALA A 97 9.47 8.04 1.96
N THR A 98 8.92 7.97 3.18
CA THR A 98 8.38 9.14 3.91
C THR A 98 9.48 10.17 4.18
N SER A 99 9.29 11.47 3.90
CA SER A 99 10.36 12.47 4.01
C SER A 99 10.44 13.19 5.37
N LYS A 100 9.37 13.18 6.17
CA LYS A 100 9.28 14.04 7.37
C LYS A 100 10.32 13.62 8.41
N ALA A 101 11.30 14.49 8.68
CA ALA A 101 12.47 14.18 9.50
C ALA A 101 12.14 13.65 10.90
N VAL A 102 11.10 14.18 11.56
CA VAL A 102 10.67 13.75 12.89
C VAL A 102 10.35 12.24 12.97
N PHE A 103 9.87 11.64 11.87
CA PHE A 103 9.58 10.21 11.84
C PHE A 103 10.81 9.36 11.50
N ARG A 104 11.81 9.93 10.81
CA ARG A 104 12.97 9.20 10.28
C ARG A 104 14.19 9.26 11.18
N LYS A 105 14.44 10.40 11.84
CA LYS A 105 15.68 10.72 12.57
C LYS A 105 16.18 9.57 13.46
N PRO A 106 15.33 8.89 14.27
CA PRO A 106 15.77 7.78 15.12
C PRO A 106 16.21 6.52 14.37
N PHE A 107 15.88 6.39 13.09
CA PHE A 107 16.03 5.15 12.30
C PHE A 107 16.93 5.32 11.08
N LEU A 108 17.59 6.48 10.90
CA LEU A 108 18.34 6.80 9.68
C LEU A 108 19.38 5.73 9.30
N SER A 109 20.02 5.11 10.28
CA SER A 109 20.99 4.02 10.06
C SER A 109 20.39 2.77 9.43
N SER A 110 19.07 2.59 9.50
CA SER A 110 18.33 1.45 8.92
C SER A 110 17.62 1.80 7.60
N LEU A 111 17.58 3.08 7.20
CA LEU A 111 16.87 3.55 6.01
C LEU A 111 17.82 3.61 4.80
N HIS A 112 18.17 2.43 4.27
CA HIS A 112 19.11 2.32 3.15
C HIS A 112 18.44 2.53 1.79
N ASN A 113 19.25 2.93 0.80
CA ASN A 113 18.88 3.03 -0.62
C ASN A 113 17.73 3.99 -0.95
N MET A 114 17.47 4.98 -0.08
CA MET A 114 16.42 5.97 -0.28
C MET A 114 17.04 7.33 -0.59
N ARG A 115 16.57 7.98 -1.67
CA ARG A 115 16.93 9.35 -2.02
C ARG A 115 15.69 10.23 -2.03
N HIS A 116 15.84 11.48 -1.59
CA HIS A 116 14.76 12.46 -1.60
C HIS A 116 15.11 13.62 -2.53
N ILE A 117 14.19 13.95 -3.43
CA ILE A 117 14.30 15.08 -4.37
C ILE A 117 13.18 16.10 -4.11
N PRO A 118 13.34 17.38 -4.46
CA PRO A 118 12.24 18.35 -4.38
C PRO A 118 11.02 17.86 -5.16
N PHE A 119 9.82 18.02 -4.59
CA PHE A 119 8.59 17.72 -5.30
C PHE A 119 8.43 18.69 -6.49
N ASN A 120 8.02 18.17 -7.65
CA ASN A 120 7.77 18.94 -8.86
C ASN A 120 9.01 19.63 -9.47
N ASP A 121 10.20 19.07 -9.27
CA ASP A 121 11.45 19.49 -9.92
C ASP A 121 11.93 18.39 -10.88
N LEU A 122 11.75 18.60 -12.19
CA LEU A 122 12.16 17.66 -13.23
C LEU A 122 13.67 17.61 -13.45
N HIS A 123 14.41 18.66 -13.10
CA HIS A 123 15.87 18.67 -13.25
C HIS A 123 16.55 17.85 -12.15
N ALA A 124 15.90 17.74 -10.99
CA ALA A 124 16.38 16.93 -9.87
C ALA A 124 16.00 15.43 -9.98
N LEU A 125 15.05 15.07 -10.85
CA LEU A 125 14.56 13.71 -11.06
C LEU A 125 15.42 12.93 -12.07
#